data_AF-A0A813DVH8-F1
#
_entry.id   AF-A0A813DVH8-F1
#
_cell.length_a   1.000
_cell.length_b   1.000
_cell.length_c   1.000
_cell.angle_alpha   90.00
_cell.angle_beta   90.00
_cell.angle_gamma   90.00
#
_symmetry.space_group_name_H-M   'P 1'
#
loop_
_entity.id
_entity.type
_entity.pdbx_description
1 polymer ?
#
loop_
_entity_poly.entity_id
_entity_poly.type
_entity_poly.pdbx_seq_one_letter_code
_entity_poly.pdbx_strand_id
1 'polypeptide(L)'
;MAHSGARKRLREEEFVALRCNFQLDSGSQCGCVIQEGWALSCSHIFCAKHAQEWFSKSDCCPVCKNNTTNAQMTQVGRPPDESRLQLLGMLLTRPPTDIQLAASTAINFWEHQKFEEFRRDVTREQEFAVRLKRFISSSRKELTEVETLKNAKKAGTEELRRQLREAEHRLKQDRDEVATLESRIQQLSESYRQELSRATGVQTPFRARMR
;
A
#
# COMPACT_ATOMS: atom_id res chain seq x y z
N MET A 1 21.33 -7.27 0.27
CA MET A 1 20.44 -6.35 -0.44
C MET A 1 20.52 -4.99 0.24
N ALA A 2 21.33 -4.08 -0.28
CA ALA A 2 21.55 -2.76 0.29
C ALA A 2 20.60 -1.75 -0.37
N HIS A 3 19.63 -1.24 0.37
CA HIS A 3 18.83 -0.09 -0.06
C HIS A 3 19.66 1.18 0.09
N SER A 4 20.35 1.57 -0.99
CA SER A 4 20.95 2.89 -1.13
C SER A 4 19.83 3.92 -1.31
N GLY A 5 19.38 4.49 -0.19
CA GLY A 5 18.53 5.68 -0.17
C GLY A 5 19.37 6.90 -0.54
N ALA A 6 19.66 7.07 -1.83
CA ALA A 6 20.29 8.29 -2.33
C ALA A 6 19.29 9.46 -2.19
N ARG A 7 19.36 10.18 -1.07
CA ARG A 7 18.85 11.56 -0.99
C ARG A 7 19.59 12.35 -2.07
N LYS A 8 18.95 12.55 -3.24
CA LYS A 8 19.38 13.57 -4.20
C LYS A 8 19.50 14.88 -3.41
N ARG A 9 20.72 15.38 -3.20
CA ARG A 9 20.91 16.76 -2.76
C ARG A 9 20.19 17.61 -3.80
N LEU A 10 19.10 18.25 -3.40
CA LEU A 10 18.49 19.30 -4.20
C LEU A 10 19.60 20.31 -4.49
N ARG A 11 19.80 20.63 -5.77
CA ARG A 11 20.72 21.71 -6.12
C ARG A 11 20.20 22.99 -5.45
N GLU A 12 21.08 23.83 -4.94
CA GLU A 12 20.71 25.07 -4.23
C GLU A 12 19.72 25.91 -5.06
N GLU A 13 19.95 25.98 -6.37
CA GLU A 13 19.07 26.59 -7.37
C GLU A 13 17.64 26.02 -7.38
N GLU A 14 17.49 24.72 -7.14
CA GLU A 14 16.19 24.05 -7.10
C GLU A 14 15.45 24.34 -5.79
N PHE A 15 16.18 24.49 -4.68
CA PHE A 15 15.59 24.86 -3.40
C PHE A 15 15.03 26.28 -3.44
N VAL A 16 15.75 27.22 -4.05
CA VAL A 16 15.29 28.62 -4.16
C VAL A 16 14.26 28.85 -5.26
N ALA A 17 14.11 27.93 -6.21
CA ALA A 17 13.19 28.13 -7.32
C ALA A 17 11.71 28.13 -6.89
N LEU A 18 10.94 29.09 -7.39
CA LEU A 18 9.49 29.12 -7.18
C LEU A 18 8.81 28.02 -8.01
N ARG A 19 7.72 27.46 -7.47
CA ARG A 19 6.97 26.38 -8.09
C ARG A 19 5.53 26.77 -8.34
N CYS A 20 4.96 26.24 -9.41
CA CYS A 20 3.57 26.46 -9.76
C CYS A 20 2.61 25.96 -8.66
N ASN A 21 1.69 26.82 -8.22
CA ASN A 21 0.69 26.50 -7.21
C ASN A 21 -0.56 25.79 -7.74
N PHE A 22 -0.67 25.57 -9.06
CA PHE A 22 -1.85 24.96 -9.67
C PHE A 22 -2.11 23.56 -9.11
N GLN A 23 -3.36 23.27 -8.77
CA GLN A 23 -3.80 21.95 -8.29
C GLN A 23 -4.33 21.15 -9.47
N LEU A 24 -3.80 19.95 -9.67
CA LEU A 24 -4.25 19.00 -10.67
C LEU A 24 -5.49 18.25 -10.16
N ASP A 25 -6.25 17.65 -11.09
CA ASP A 25 -7.45 16.88 -10.76
C ASP A 25 -7.18 15.68 -9.83
N SER A 26 -5.96 15.17 -9.84
CA SER A 26 -5.48 14.14 -8.90
C SER A 26 -5.35 14.64 -7.45
N GLY A 27 -5.56 15.93 -7.18
CA GLY A 27 -5.33 16.58 -5.89
C GLY A 27 -3.86 16.93 -5.61
N SER A 28 -2.93 16.56 -6.50
CA SER A 28 -1.52 16.95 -6.40
C SER A 28 -1.26 18.31 -7.03
N GLN A 29 -0.28 19.05 -6.52
CA GLN A 29 0.16 20.29 -7.16
C GLN A 29 1.02 20.01 -8.39
N CYS A 30 0.98 20.91 -9.36
CA CYS A 30 1.84 20.88 -10.53
C CYS A 30 3.33 20.78 -10.16
N GLY A 31 3.81 21.63 -9.24
CA GLY A 31 5.19 21.58 -8.73
C GLY A 31 6.30 21.92 -9.74
N CYS A 32 5.95 22.24 -10.99
CA CYS A 32 6.92 22.69 -11.99
C CYS A 32 7.61 23.97 -11.52
N VAL A 33 8.94 24.00 -11.68
CA VAL A 33 9.75 25.20 -11.46
C VAL A 33 9.34 26.28 -12.46
N ILE A 34 9.11 27.49 -11.97
CA ILE A 34 8.74 28.63 -12.79
C ILE A 34 9.99 29.15 -13.50
N GLN A 35 10.06 28.93 -14.81
CA GLN A 35 10.99 29.64 -15.70
C GLN A 35 10.30 30.88 -16.29
N GLU A 36 9.07 30.68 -16.74
CA GLU A 36 8.13 31.70 -17.19
C GLU A 36 6.73 31.36 -16.67
N GLY A 37 5.99 32.38 -16.27
CA GLY A 37 4.73 32.21 -15.57
C GLY A 37 4.02 33.52 -15.27
N TRP A 38 3.01 33.41 -14.42
CA TRP A 38 2.15 34.52 -14.04
C TRP A 38 1.96 34.51 -12.52
N ALA A 39 2.22 35.65 -11.88
CA ALA A 39 1.92 35.89 -10.49
C ALA A 39 0.65 36.75 -10.37
N LEU A 40 -0.18 36.43 -9.38
CA LEU A 40 -1.40 37.16 -9.06
C LEU A 40 -1.23 38.01 -7.81
N SER A 41 -2.06 39.04 -7.69
CA SER A 41 -2.18 39.88 -6.47
C SER A 41 -2.51 39.10 -5.20
N CYS A 42 -3.16 37.92 -5.30
CA CYS A 42 -3.44 37.04 -4.17
C CYS A 42 -2.24 36.14 -3.79
N SER A 43 -1.03 36.53 -4.16
CA SER A 43 0.21 35.80 -3.88
C SER A 43 0.22 34.36 -4.41
N HIS A 44 -0.36 34.11 -5.59
CA HIS A 44 -0.29 32.80 -6.24
C HIS A 44 0.44 32.89 -7.57
N ILE A 45 1.26 31.89 -7.88
CA ILE A 45 2.10 31.82 -9.07
C ILE A 45 1.83 30.56 -9.89
N PHE A 46 1.77 30.71 -11.22
CA PHE A 46 1.44 29.65 -12.16
C PHE A 46 2.46 29.59 -13.28
N CYS A 47 2.81 28.38 -13.74
CA CYS A 47 3.62 28.23 -14.94
C CYS A 47 2.83 28.69 -16.17
N ALA A 48 3.52 29.08 -17.24
CA ALA A 48 2.91 29.58 -18.46
C ALA A 48 1.76 28.68 -18.97
N LYS A 49 1.98 27.36 -18.97
CA LYS A 49 0.98 26.36 -19.39
C LYS A 49 -0.34 26.48 -18.59
N HIS A 50 -0.27 26.33 -17.27
CA HIS A 50 -1.48 26.33 -16.43
C HIS A 50 -2.15 27.71 -16.37
N ALA A 51 -1.36 28.79 -16.43
CA ALA A 51 -1.91 30.13 -16.54
C ALA A 51 -2.72 30.28 -17.84
N GLN A 52 -2.14 29.90 -18.98
CA GLN A 52 -2.82 30.02 -20.28
C GLN A 52 -4.09 29.16 -20.35
N GLU A 53 -4.05 27.93 -19.86
CA GLU A 53 -5.19 27.01 -19.85
C GLU A 53 -6.35 27.51 -18.97
N TRP A 54 -6.05 28.14 -17.84
CA TRP A 54 -7.06 28.61 -16.89
C TRP A 54 -7.60 30.00 -17.25
N PHE A 55 -6.71 30.96 -17.48
CA PHE A 55 -7.08 32.36 -17.71
C PHE A 55 -7.64 32.62 -19.11
N SER A 56 -7.62 31.63 -20.01
CA SER A 56 -8.44 31.67 -21.23
C SER A 56 -9.93 31.42 -20.97
N LYS A 57 -10.30 30.91 -19.79
CA LYS A 57 -11.67 30.52 -19.43
C LYS A 57 -12.21 31.26 -18.22
N SER A 58 -11.35 31.75 -17.33
CA SER A 58 -11.73 32.34 -16.06
C SER A 58 -10.71 33.37 -15.58
N ASP A 59 -11.17 34.53 -15.13
CA ASP A 59 -10.32 35.62 -14.64
C ASP A 59 -10.06 35.56 -13.13
N CYS A 60 -10.40 34.44 -12.48
CA CYS A 60 -10.22 34.26 -11.04
C CYS A 60 -9.03 33.36 -10.71
N CYS A 61 -8.44 33.53 -9.52
CA CYS A 61 -7.38 32.64 -9.05
C CYS A 61 -7.92 31.20 -8.85
N PRO A 62 -7.31 30.16 -9.46
CA PRO A 62 -7.76 28.78 -9.30
C PRO A 62 -7.61 28.25 -7.85
N VAL A 63 -6.72 28.87 -7.05
CA VAL A 63 -6.44 28.41 -5.68
C VAL A 63 -7.36 29.09 -4.67
N CYS A 64 -7.42 30.43 -4.66
CA CYS A 64 -8.25 31.16 -3.71
C CYS A 64 -9.73 31.19 -4.12
N LYS A 65 -10.03 31.07 -5.42
CA LYS A 65 -11.35 31.35 -6.01
C LYS A 65 -11.94 32.71 -5.61
N ASN A 66 -11.10 33.65 -5.16
CA ASN A 66 -11.56 34.96 -4.74
C ASN A 66 -12.05 35.76 -5.93
N ASN A 67 -13.27 36.29 -5.79
CA ASN A 67 -14.05 36.95 -6.83
C ASN A 67 -13.72 38.46 -6.95
N THR A 68 -12.47 38.85 -6.68
CA THR A 68 -12.01 40.20 -7.01
C THR A 68 -11.89 40.27 -8.52
N THR A 69 -12.94 40.78 -9.15
CA THR A 69 -13.01 41.17 -10.56
C THR A 69 -11.67 41.75 -11.01
N ASN A 70 -11.04 41.06 -11.96
CA ASN A 70 -9.72 41.32 -12.52
C ASN A 70 -8.56 40.97 -11.57
N ALA A 71 -8.20 39.68 -11.52
CA ALA A 71 -6.93 39.29 -10.95
C ALA A 71 -5.81 40.06 -11.68
N GLN A 72 -5.12 40.97 -11.00
CA GLN A 72 -3.97 41.64 -11.59
C GLN A 72 -2.89 40.59 -11.80
N MET A 73 -2.63 40.29 -13.08
CA MET A 73 -1.67 39.29 -13.49
C MET A 73 -0.38 40.00 -13.91
N THR A 74 0.72 39.63 -13.26
CA THR A 74 2.04 40.08 -13.65
C THR A 74 2.79 38.90 -14.22
N GLN A 75 3.30 39.04 -15.45
CA GLN A 75 4.18 38.03 -16.03
C GLN A 75 5.47 37.98 -15.21
N VAL A 76 5.86 36.79 -14.80
CA VAL A 76 7.08 36.52 -14.04
C VAL A 76 7.91 35.52 -14.80
N GLY A 77 9.18 35.83 -15.00
CA GLY A 77 10.07 34.92 -15.70
C GLY A 77 11.51 35.35 -15.53
N ARG A 78 12.41 34.39 -15.70
CA ARG A 78 13.82 34.71 -15.85
C ARG A 78 13.97 35.39 -17.22
N PRO A 79 14.45 36.64 -17.28
CA PRO A 79 14.68 37.25 -18.58
C PRO A 79 15.79 36.45 -19.31
N PRO A 80 15.65 36.23 -20.63
CA PRO A 80 16.60 35.43 -21.38
C PRO A 80 17.95 36.16 -21.43
N ASP A 81 18.98 35.56 -20.84
CA ASP A 81 20.38 36.01 -20.85
C ASP A 81 20.59 37.53 -20.70
N GLU A 82 20.02 38.12 -19.65
CA GLU A 82 20.36 39.51 -19.34
C GLU A 82 21.75 39.61 -18.73
N SER A 83 22.65 40.28 -19.46
CA SER A 83 23.86 40.82 -18.88
C SER A 83 23.47 41.70 -17.68
N ARG A 84 24.25 41.67 -16.60
CA ARG A 84 24.01 42.50 -15.40
C ARG A 84 23.81 43.99 -15.73
N LEU A 85 24.32 44.45 -16.88
CA LEU A 85 24.19 45.81 -17.41
C LEU A 85 22.77 46.15 -17.90
N GLN A 86 22.02 45.19 -18.44
CA GLN A 86 20.65 45.42 -18.92
C GLN A 86 19.69 45.60 -17.74
N LEU A 87 19.79 44.72 -16.74
CA LEU A 87 19.07 44.87 -15.48
C LEU A 87 19.45 46.17 -14.77
N LEU A 88 20.76 46.52 -14.74
CA LEU A 88 21.22 47.80 -14.20
C LEU A 88 20.59 48.98 -14.96
N GLY A 89 20.54 48.94 -16.30
CA GLY A 89 19.92 49.98 -17.12
C GLY A 89 18.42 50.16 -16.84
N MET A 90 17.69 49.07 -16.61
CA MET A 90 16.27 49.13 -16.22
C MET A 90 16.07 49.77 -14.84
N LEU A 91 16.99 49.54 -13.91
CA LEU A 91 16.90 50.03 -12.53
C LEU A 91 17.42 51.47 -12.37
N LEU A 92 18.45 51.87 -13.13
CA LEU A 92 19.10 53.19 -12.99
C LEU A 92 18.17 54.38 -13.23
N THR A 93 17.10 54.19 -13.99
CA THR A 93 16.11 55.24 -14.27
C THR A 93 15.01 55.33 -13.20
N ARG A 94 15.04 54.46 -12.19
CA ARG A 94 14.03 54.39 -11.13
C ARG A 94 14.54 55.04 -9.83
N PRO A 95 13.66 55.70 -9.05
CA PRO A 95 14.00 56.17 -7.71
C PRO A 95 14.53 55.02 -6.84
N PRO A 96 15.57 55.23 -6.02
CA PRO A 96 16.08 54.19 -5.12
C PRO A 96 15.01 53.57 -4.21
N THR A 97 14.02 54.37 -3.81
CA THR A 97 12.86 53.92 -3.02
C THR A 97 12.01 52.89 -3.75
N ASP A 98 11.80 53.06 -5.06
CA ASP A 98 10.99 52.14 -5.87
C ASP A 98 11.73 50.82 -6.09
N ILE A 99 13.05 50.88 -6.30
CA ILE A 99 13.91 49.69 -6.42
C ILE A 99 13.88 48.90 -5.12
N GLN A 100 14.06 49.58 -3.98
CA GLN A 100 14.00 48.96 -2.66
C GLN A 100 12.62 48.34 -2.41
N LEU A 101 11.53 49.06 -2.71
CA LEU A 101 10.18 48.56 -2.56
C LEU A 101 9.94 47.31 -3.42
N ALA A 102 10.37 47.32 -4.68
CA ALA A 102 10.24 46.18 -5.59
C ALA A 102 11.05 44.96 -5.07
N ALA A 103 12.29 45.18 -4.63
CA ALA A 103 13.14 44.13 -4.08
C ALA A 103 12.54 43.53 -2.80
N SER A 104 12.12 44.36 -1.84
CA SER A 104 11.47 43.90 -0.61
C SER A 104 10.16 43.15 -0.90
N THR A 105 9.36 43.63 -1.85
CA THR A 105 8.11 42.96 -2.25
C THR A 105 8.39 41.59 -2.88
N ALA A 106 9.39 41.49 -3.75
CA ALA A 106 9.79 40.24 -4.37
C ALA A 106 10.32 39.22 -3.34
N ILE A 107 11.13 39.66 -2.38
CA ILE A 107 11.64 38.81 -1.28
C ILE A 107 10.46 38.32 -0.43
N ASN A 108 9.57 39.21 0.03
CA ASN A 108 8.41 38.83 0.83
C ASN A 108 7.51 37.83 0.09
N PHE A 109 7.29 38.05 -1.22
CA PHE A 109 6.54 37.11 -2.05
C PHE A 109 7.22 35.74 -2.08
N TRP A 110 8.53 35.71 -2.32
CA TRP A 110 9.31 34.48 -2.35
C TRP A 110 9.27 33.73 -1.01
N GLU A 111 9.50 34.43 0.10
CA GLU A 111 9.43 33.87 1.45
C GLU A 111 8.05 33.27 1.73
N HIS A 112 6.99 33.99 1.36
CA HIS A 112 5.63 33.51 1.50
C HIS A 112 5.40 32.22 0.69
N GLN A 113 5.85 32.18 -0.58
CA GLN A 113 5.75 30.97 -1.39
C GLN A 113 6.47 29.78 -0.76
N LYS A 114 7.67 30.00 -0.21
CA LYS A 114 8.48 28.96 0.41
C LYS A 114 7.93 28.48 1.73
N PHE A 115 7.40 29.39 2.54
CA PHE A 115 6.72 29.02 3.77
C PHE A 115 5.47 28.17 3.48
N GLU A 116 4.71 28.53 2.46
CA GLU A 116 3.55 27.77 2.03
C GLU A 116 3.90 26.40 1.43
N GLU A 117 5.00 26.30 0.66
CA GLU A 117 5.55 25.02 0.19
C GLU A 117 5.92 24.13 1.39
N PHE A 118 6.69 24.66 2.33
CA PHE A 118 7.09 23.96 3.55
C PHE A 118 5.89 23.48 4.37
N ARG A 119 4.90 24.34 4.59
CA ARG A 119 3.68 24.00 5.35
C ARG A 119 2.90 22.85 4.70
N ARG A 120 2.82 22.84 3.36
CA ARG A 120 2.19 21.75 2.62
C ARG A 120 2.97 20.45 2.75
N ASP A 121 4.30 20.50 2.65
CA ASP A 121 5.14 19.32 2.81
C ASP A 121 5.04 18.74 4.22
N VAL A 122 5.07 19.56 5.26
CA VAL A 122 4.84 19.12 6.65
C VAL A 122 3.47 18.44 6.81
N THR A 123 2.42 19.04 6.24
CA THR A 123 1.07 18.46 6.28
C THR A 123 1.03 17.10 5.59
N ARG A 124 1.65 17.00 4.40
CA ARG A 124 1.74 15.75 3.63
C ARG A 124 2.51 14.68 4.39
N GLU A 125 3.61 15.03 5.03
CA GLU A 125 4.39 14.12 5.89
C GLU A 125 3.57 13.62 7.07
N GLN A 126 2.80 14.50 7.73
CA GLN A 126 1.91 14.11 8.82
C GLN A 126 0.81 13.15 8.35
N GLU A 127 0.19 13.41 7.21
CA GLU A 127 -0.80 12.49 6.61
C GLU A 127 -0.18 11.13 6.30
N PHE A 128 1.01 11.10 5.70
CA PHE A 128 1.73 9.85 5.44
C PHE A 128 2.06 9.10 6.73
N ALA A 129 2.49 9.80 7.78
CA ALA A 129 2.78 9.20 9.08
C ALA A 129 1.52 8.57 9.70
N VAL A 130 0.37 9.22 9.60
CA VAL A 130 -0.92 8.69 10.06
C VAL A 130 -1.32 7.44 9.25
N ARG A 131 -1.20 7.48 7.92
CA ARG A 131 -1.49 6.33 7.05
C ARG A 131 -0.57 5.15 7.36
N LEU A 132 0.72 5.40 7.56
CA LEU A 132 1.69 4.36 7.92
C LEU A 132 1.38 3.72 9.27
N LYS A 133 1.04 4.53 10.29
CA LYS A 133 0.62 4.01 11.60
C LYS A 133 -0.62 3.12 11.49
N ARG A 134 -1.61 3.50 10.68
CA ARG A 134 -2.82 2.71 10.42
C ARG A 134 -2.50 1.40 9.69
N PHE A 135 -1.62 1.45 8.70
CA PHE A 135 -1.18 0.27 7.98
C PHE A 135 -0.48 -0.73 8.91
N ILE A 136 0.49 -0.27 9.71
CA ILE A 136 1.21 -1.11 10.68
C ILE A 136 0.24 -1.73 11.69
N SER A 137 -0.75 -0.98 12.18
CA SER A 137 -1.72 -1.53 13.14
C SER A 137 -2.64 -2.57 12.51
N SER A 138 -3.08 -2.38 11.25
CA SER A 138 -3.85 -3.39 10.50
C SER A 138 -3.03 -4.67 10.29
N SER A 139 -1.82 -4.54 9.76
CA SER A 139 -0.96 -5.70 9.51
C SER A 139 -0.61 -6.47 10.78
N ARG A 140 -0.45 -5.79 11.92
CA ARG A 140 -0.27 -6.46 13.21
C ARG A 140 -1.50 -7.28 13.61
N LYS A 141 -2.71 -6.77 13.41
CA LYS A 141 -3.95 -7.51 13.69
C LYS A 141 -4.06 -8.75 12.80
N GLU A 142 -3.84 -8.59 11.50
CA GLU A 142 -3.84 -9.71 10.54
C GLU A 142 -2.81 -10.78 10.91
N LEU A 143 -1.59 -10.38 11.30
CA LEU A 143 -0.57 -11.32 11.77
C LEU A 143 -1.01 -12.08 13.03
N THR A 144 -1.64 -11.40 13.99
CA THR A 144 -2.17 -12.08 15.18
C THR A 144 -3.28 -13.06 14.82
N GLU A 145 -4.19 -12.70 13.92
CA GLU A 145 -5.25 -13.59 13.44
C GLU A 145 -4.66 -14.82 12.74
N VAL A 146 -3.69 -14.63 11.84
CA VAL A 146 -3.01 -15.74 11.16
C VAL A 146 -2.32 -16.66 12.16
N GLU A 147 -1.64 -16.13 13.18
CA GLU A 147 -0.97 -16.97 14.19
C GLU A 147 -2.01 -17.74 15.05
N THR A 148 -3.15 -17.13 15.38
CA THR A 148 -4.25 -17.84 16.08
C THR A 148 -4.82 -18.97 15.22
N LEU A 149 -5.09 -18.73 13.94
CA LEU A 149 -5.60 -19.74 13.01
C LEU A 149 -4.61 -20.88 12.80
N LYS A 150 -3.32 -20.55 12.68
CA LYS A 150 -2.24 -21.54 12.57
C LYS A 150 -2.17 -22.44 13.80
N ASN A 151 -2.30 -21.87 15.01
CA ASN A 151 -2.30 -22.63 16.25
C ASN A 151 -3.56 -23.50 16.37
N ALA A 152 -4.73 -22.97 16.04
CA ALA A 152 -5.97 -23.74 15.99
C ALA A 152 -5.89 -24.92 15.01
N LYS A 153 -5.34 -24.67 13.80
CA LYS A 153 -5.14 -25.71 12.78
C LYS A 153 -4.16 -26.79 13.26
N LYS A 154 -3.06 -26.41 13.92
CA LYS A 154 -2.12 -27.37 14.52
C LYS A 154 -2.80 -28.24 15.57
N ALA A 155 -3.57 -27.62 16.49
CA ALA A 155 -4.30 -28.35 17.52
C ALA A 155 -5.31 -29.33 16.91
N GLY A 156 -6.11 -28.88 15.93
CA GLY A 156 -7.06 -29.75 15.23
C GLY A 156 -6.40 -30.88 14.46
N THR A 157 -5.23 -30.63 13.86
CA THR A 157 -4.46 -31.69 13.16
C THR A 157 -3.96 -32.74 14.14
N GLU A 158 -3.47 -32.34 15.32
CA GLU A 158 -2.97 -33.29 16.31
C GLU A 158 -4.11 -34.11 16.94
N GLU A 159 -5.27 -33.49 17.16
CA GLU A 159 -6.47 -34.18 17.62
C GLU A 159 -6.97 -35.21 16.59
N LEU A 160 -7.02 -34.84 15.30
CA LEU A 160 -7.37 -35.78 14.23
C LEU A 160 -6.38 -36.95 14.14
N ARG A 161 -5.09 -36.71 14.34
CA ARG A 161 -4.08 -37.78 14.41
C ARG A 161 -4.31 -38.70 15.60
N ARG A 162 -4.69 -38.16 16.76
CA ARG A 162 -5.05 -38.96 17.94
C ARG A 162 -6.25 -39.84 17.66
N GLN A 163 -7.32 -39.27 17.11
CA GLN A 163 -8.54 -40.01 16.75
C GLN A 163 -8.27 -41.09 15.71
N LEU A 164 -7.41 -40.82 14.72
CA LEU A 164 -7.00 -41.81 13.73
C LEU A 164 -6.29 -43.00 14.39
N ARG A 165 -5.30 -42.75 15.27
CA ARG A 165 -4.59 -43.80 16.00
C ARG A 165 -5.55 -44.67 16.83
N GLU A 166 -6.52 -44.05 17.49
CA GLU A 166 -7.54 -44.77 18.28
C GLU A 166 -8.46 -45.62 17.39
N ALA A 167 -8.88 -45.09 16.24
CA ALA A 167 -9.68 -45.84 15.28
C ALA A 167 -8.91 -47.03 14.68
N GLU A 168 -7.64 -46.84 14.33
CA GLU A 168 -6.75 -47.91 13.86
C GLU A 168 -6.57 -49.00 14.93
N HIS A 169 -6.43 -48.61 16.20
CA HIS A 169 -6.34 -49.57 17.30
C HIS A 169 -7.62 -50.39 17.47
N ARG A 170 -8.80 -49.73 17.49
CA ARG A 170 -10.09 -50.42 17.57
C ARG A 170 -10.29 -51.38 16.39
N LEU A 171 -10.00 -50.91 15.17
CA LEU A 171 -10.09 -51.74 13.97
C LEU A 171 -9.21 -52.99 14.05
N LYS A 172 -8.01 -52.87 14.65
CA LYS A 172 -7.15 -54.02 14.88
C LYS A 172 -7.76 -55.00 15.89
N GLN A 173 -8.29 -54.51 17.01
CA GLN A 173 -8.96 -55.35 18.00
C GLN A 173 -10.15 -56.10 17.39
N ASP A 174 -11.00 -55.40 16.63
CA ASP A 174 -12.14 -55.99 15.94
C ASP A 174 -11.70 -57.08 14.95
N ARG A 175 -10.59 -56.86 14.21
CA ARG A 175 -10.02 -57.87 13.31
C ARG A 175 -9.53 -59.12 14.05
N ASP A 176 -8.84 -58.94 15.17
CA ASP A 176 -8.34 -60.04 15.99
C ASP A 176 -9.51 -60.84 16.61
N GLU A 177 -10.58 -60.17 17.02
CA GLU A 177 -11.80 -60.80 17.50
C GLU A 177 -12.53 -61.58 16.41
N VAL A 178 -12.71 -60.99 15.22
CA VAL A 178 -13.29 -61.68 14.06
C VAL A 178 -12.49 -62.94 13.72
N ALA A 179 -11.16 -62.87 13.67
CA ALA A 179 -10.31 -64.03 13.40
C ALA A 179 -10.47 -65.13 14.47
N THR A 180 -10.62 -64.74 15.74
CA THR A 180 -10.86 -65.68 16.85
C THR A 180 -12.22 -66.36 16.72
N LEU A 181 -13.27 -65.59 16.40
CA LEU A 181 -14.62 -66.11 16.18
C LEU A 181 -14.68 -67.04 14.96
N GLU A 182 -14.01 -66.69 13.86
CA GLU A 182 -13.89 -67.53 12.67
C GLU A 182 -13.24 -68.89 12.99
N SER A 183 -12.14 -68.90 13.75
CA SER A 183 -11.49 -70.11 14.23
C SER A 183 -12.42 -70.97 15.08
N ARG A 184 -13.18 -70.35 15.99
CA ARG A 184 -14.15 -71.05 16.85
C ARG A 184 -15.31 -71.63 16.06
N ILE A 185 -15.82 -70.91 15.05
CA ILE A 185 -16.86 -71.41 14.13
C ILE A 185 -16.33 -72.61 13.35
N GLN A 186 -15.09 -72.58 12.86
CA GLN A 186 -14.46 -73.70 12.18
C GLN A 186 -14.36 -74.94 13.09
N GLN A 187 -13.86 -74.78 14.31
CA GLN A 187 -13.77 -75.86 15.29
C GLN A 187 -15.14 -76.48 15.62
N LEU A 188 -16.16 -75.65 15.86
CA LEU A 188 -17.52 -76.13 16.12
C LEU A 188 -18.12 -76.86 14.93
N SER A 189 -17.88 -76.36 13.70
CA SER A 189 -18.34 -77.00 12.47
C SER A 189 -17.68 -78.36 12.26
N GLU A 190 -16.38 -78.48 12.55
CA GLU A 190 -15.67 -79.76 12.50
C GLU A 190 -16.16 -80.75 13.55
N SER A 191 -16.35 -80.30 14.80
CA SER A 191 -16.89 -81.13 15.88
C SER A 191 -18.30 -81.62 15.57
N TYR A 192 -19.19 -80.72 15.11
CA TYR A 192 -20.54 -81.07 14.69
C TYR A 192 -20.54 -82.12 13.56
N ARG A 193 -19.67 -81.96 12.57
CA ARG A 193 -19.52 -82.94 11.48
C ARG A 193 -19.05 -84.30 11.99
N GLN A 194 -18.11 -84.34 12.94
CA GLN A 194 -17.63 -85.59 13.54
C GLN A 194 -18.74 -86.31 14.31
N GLU A 195 -19.50 -85.58 15.14
CA GLU A 195 -20.64 -86.12 15.88
C GLU A 195 -21.77 -86.60 14.95
N LEU A 196 -22.07 -85.85 13.88
CA LEU A 196 -23.03 -86.27 12.86
C LEU A 196 -22.59 -87.58 12.17
N SER A 197 -21.30 -87.71 11.85
CA SER A 197 -20.73 -88.93 11.26
C SER A 197 -20.82 -90.13 12.21
N ARG A 198 -20.62 -89.90 13.52
CA ARG A 198 -20.80 -90.94 14.57
C ARG A 198 -22.26 -91.38 14.69
N ALA A 199 -23.20 -90.44 14.67
CA ALA A 199 -24.62 -90.72 14.85
C ALA A 199 -25.27 -91.40 13.63
N THR A 200 -24.79 -91.13 12.42
CA THR A 200 -25.41 -91.61 11.17
C THR A 200 -24.68 -92.78 10.50
N GLY A 201 -23.45 -93.12 10.91
CA GLY A 201 -22.68 -94.24 10.37
C GLY A 201 -22.14 -94.05 8.95
N VAL A 202 -22.33 -92.87 8.34
CA VAL A 202 -21.90 -92.56 6.97
C VAL A 202 -20.66 -91.68 7.01
N GLN A 203 -19.51 -92.19 6.56
CA GLN A 203 -18.31 -91.38 6.35
C GLN A 203 -18.48 -90.49 5.10
N THR A 204 -18.74 -89.19 5.27
CA THR A 204 -18.77 -88.26 4.14
C THR A 204 -17.36 -87.96 3.62
N PRO A 205 -17.08 -88.09 2.31
CA PRO A 205 -15.74 -87.89 1.76
C PRO A 205 -15.35 -86.41 1.69
N PHE A 206 -14.06 -86.17 1.93
CA PHE A 206 -13.39 -84.87 1.92
C PHE A 206 -13.41 -84.26 0.51
N ARG A 207 -14.15 -83.16 0.30
CA ARG A 207 -14.01 -82.32 -0.90
C ARG A 207 -13.20 -81.08 -0.56
N ALA A 208 -11.91 -81.13 -0.88
CA ALA A 208 -11.02 -79.98 -0.83
C ALA A 208 -11.53 -78.89 -1.79
N ARG A 209 -11.81 -77.70 -1.25
CA ARG A 209 -12.11 -76.51 -2.07
C ARG A 209 -10.76 -75.94 -2.52
N MET A 210 -10.41 -76.16 -3.79
CA MET A 210 -9.30 -75.45 -4.43
C MET A 210 -9.65 -73.97 -4.57
N ARG A 211 -8.66 -73.15 -4.20
CA ARG A 211 -8.42 -71.71 -4.42
C ARG A 211 -9.50 -70.89 -5.12
#